data_AF-A0A519CYL4-F1
#
_entry.id   AF-A0A519CYL4-F1
#
_cell.length_a   1.000
_cell.length_b   1.000
_cell.length_c   1.000
_cell.angle_alpha   90.00
_cell.angle_beta   90.00
_cell.angle_gamma   90.00
#
_symmetry.space_group_name_H-M   'P 1'
#
loop_
_entity.id
_entity.type
_entity.pdbx_description
1 polymer ?
#
loop_
_entity_poly.entity_id
_entity_poly.type
_entity_poly.pdbx_seq_one_letter_code
_entity_poly.pdbx_strand_id
1 'polypeptide(L)'
;MSGFSPLWVSLREAARRFIREEDIVIWVDEKDVTTANGLVSFMVEKLPARLSLPLVEVNGLQSPQSVSLHPIEIFSNNQLIARLSGPPPQTTTCWVPGDYDELWVIFVEHVEDLLDAGYPGCIGCAGPGAEGEWDEISQREKFIQGP
;
A
#
# COMPACT_ATOMS: atom_id res chain seq x y z
N MET A 1 -25.55 1.07 9.40
CA MET A 1 -24.23 0.44 9.22
C MET A 1 -23.48 1.31 8.24
N SER A 2 -22.67 2.24 8.73
CA SER A 2 -21.78 3.03 7.88
C SER A 2 -20.65 2.11 7.42
N GLY A 3 -20.72 1.64 6.17
CA GLY A 3 -19.62 0.89 5.56
C GLY A 3 -18.38 1.77 5.41
N PHE A 4 -17.19 1.15 5.43
CA PHE A 4 -15.96 1.85 5.08
C PHE A 4 -16.01 2.32 3.62
N SER A 5 -15.44 3.49 3.32
CA SER A 5 -15.39 3.99 1.95
C SER A 5 -14.56 3.07 1.05
N PRO A 6 -14.83 3.01 -0.27
CA PRO A 6 -14.00 2.24 -1.20
C PRO A 6 -12.51 2.61 -1.12
N LEU A 7 -12.22 3.90 -0.88
CA LEU A 7 -10.85 4.39 -0.72
C LEU A 7 -10.16 3.76 0.48
N TRP A 8 -10.83 3.79 1.63
CA TRP A 8 -10.30 3.24 2.89
C TRP A 8 -10.05 1.74 2.77
N VAL A 9 -10.97 1.00 2.13
CA VAL A 9 -10.83 -0.45 1.92
C VAL A 9 -9.63 -0.77 1.04
N SER A 10 -9.42 -0.02 -0.05
CA SER A 10 -8.27 -0.23 -0.94
C SER A 10 -6.94 0.17 -0.30
N LEU A 11 -6.89 1.27 0.45
CA LEU A 11 -5.68 1.64 1.21
C LEU A 11 -5.31 0.58 2.25
N ARG A 12 -6.30 0.06 2.98
CA ARG A 12 -6.08 -1.01 3.95
C ARG A 12 -5.59 -2.29 3.29
N GLU A 13 -6.08 -2.64 2.11
CA GLU A 13 -5.54 -3.78 1.34
C GLU A 13 -4.10 -3.54 0.88
N ALA A 14 -3.78 -2.35 0.37
CA ALA A 14 -2.42 -2.00 -0.02
C ALA A 14 -1.44 -2.14 1.17
N ALA A 15 -1.83 -1.62 2.35
CA ALA A 15 -1.06 -1.76 3.59
C ALA A 15 -0.89 -3.23 4.01
N ARG A 16 -1.94 -4.05 3.88
CA ARG A 16 -1.87 -5.50 4.16
C ARG A 16 -0.89 -6.21 3.25
N ARG A 17 -0.91 -5.93 1.94
CA ARG A 17 0.05 -6.51 0.97
C ARG A 17 1.48 -6.10 1.29
N PHE A 18 1.71 -4.82 1.58
CA PHE A 18 3.01 -4.30 1.99
C PHE A 18 3.57 -5.02 3.23
N ILE A 19 2.72 -5.28 4.21
CA ILE A 19 3.11 -5.99 5.44
C ILE A 19 3.26 -7.50 5.23
N ARG A 20 2.39 -8.14 4.43
CA ARG A 20 2.34 -9.61 4.35
C ARG A 20 3.33 -10.20 3.35
N GLU A 21 3.50 -9.56 2.19
CA GLU A 21 4.33 -10.11 1.13
C GLU A 21 5.83 -9.92 1.45
N GLU A 22 6.66 -10.77 0.86
CA GLU A 22 8.12 -10.71 1.00
C GLU A 22 8.76 -10.02 -0.22
N ASP A 23 10.07 -9.72 -0.13
CA ASP A 23 10.86 -9.12 -1.21
C ASP A 23 10.22 -7.82 -1.75
N ILE A 24 9.80 -6.98 -0.81
CA ILE A 24 9.12 -5.73 -1.09
C ILE A 24 10.10 -4.68 -1.60
N VAL A 25 9.71 -3.98 -2.66
CA VAL A 25 10.29 -2.69 -3.06
C VAL A 25 9.17 -1.66 -3.10
N ILE A 26 9.36 -0.52 -2.44
CA ILE A 26 8.44 0.62 -2.53
C ILE A 26 9.11 1.79 -3.24
N TRP A 27 8.45 2.29 -4.27
CA TRP A 27 8.84 3.49 -5.00
C TRP A 27 8.02 4.68 -4.51
N VAL A 28 8.70 5.71 -4.01
CA VAL A 28 8.12 6.96 -3.53
C VAL A 28 8.83 8.17 -4.16
N ASP A 29 8.23 9.35 -4.03
CA ASP A 29 8.92 10.60 -4.34
C ASP A 29 10.08 10.85 -3.36
N GLU A 30 11.09 11.59 -3.81
CA GLU A 30 12.29 11.91 -3.04
C GLU A 30 11.97 12.53 -1.65
N LYS A 31 10.90 13.33 -1.59
CA LYS A 31 10.42 13.98 -0.35
C LYS A 31 9.99 13.00 0.75
N ASP A 32 9.58 11.78 0.38
CA ASP A 32 9.01 10.80 1.30
C ASP A 32 9.98 9.67 1.69
N VAL A 33 11.18 9.65 1.10
CA VAL A 33 12.21 8.63 1.39
C VAL A 33 12.48 8.52 2.89
N THR A 34 12.56 9.65 3.60
CA THR A 34 12.80 9.64 5.05
C THR A 34 11.63 8.99 5.81
N THR A 35 10.38 9.35 5.49
CA THR A 35 9.18 8.78 6.11
C THR A 35 9.05 7.29 5.79
N ALA A 36 9.32 6.89 4.54
CA ALA A 36 9.29 5.50 4.12
C ALA A 36 10.33 4.64 4.86
N ASN A 37 11.56 5.15 5.06
CA ASN A 37 12.57 4.46 5.88
C ASN A 37 12.17 4.40 7.36
N GLY A 38 11.48 5.41 7.87
CA GLY A 38 10.87 5.40 9.20
C GLY A 38 9.85 4.26 9.34
N LEU A 39 8.99 4.09 8.35
CA LEU A 39 8.01 3.01 8.31
C LEU A 39 8.67 1.62 8.28
N VAL A 40 9.74 1.45 7.50
CA VAL A 40 10.53 0.19 7.51
C VAL A 40 11.14 -0.07 8.89
N SER A 41 11.65 0.96 9.55
CA SER A 41 12.21 0.83 10.91
C SER A 41 11.13 0.39 11.91
N PHE A 42 9.93 0.97 11.83
CA PHE A 42 8.78 0.57 12.64
C PHE A 42 8.38 -0.90 12.37
N MET A 43 8.40 -1.34 11.11
CA MET A 43 8.15 -2.74 10.77
C MET A 43 9.16 -3.69 11.40
N VAL A 44 10.46 -3.34 11.46
CA VAL A 44 11.50 -4.16 12.11
C VAL A 44 11.18 -4.36 13.59
N GLU A 45 10.74 -3.30 14.27
CA GLU A 45 10.38 -3.36 15.70
C GLU A 45 9.17 -4.26 15.94
N LYS A 46 8.18 -4.23 15.04
CA LYS A 46 6.91 -4.95 15.18
C LYS A 46 6.97 -6.39 14.65
N LEU A 47 7.86 -6.68 13.70
CA LEU A 47 7.98 -7.98 13.02
C LEU A 47 9.41 -8.53 13.13
N PRO A 48 9.90 -8.88 14.34
CA PRO A 48 11.28 -9.31 14.55
C PRO A 48 11.65 -10.63 13.83
N ALA A 49 10.66 -11.43 13.42
CA ALA A 49 10.86 -12.68 12.69
C ALA A 49 10.99 -12.49 11.17
N ARG A 50 10.82 -11.27 10.65
CA ARG A 50 10.84 -10.98 9.22
C ARG A 50 12.28 -11.02 8.69
N LEU A 51 12.51 -11.82 7.66
CA LEU A 51 13.86 -12.02 7.08
C LEU A 51 14.16 -11.04 5.93
N SER A 52 13.15 -10.62 5.17
CA SER A 52 13.28 -9.64 4.08
C SER A 52 12.59 -8.33 4.45
N LEU A 53 13.35 -7.25 4.53
CA LEU A 53 12.82 -5.92 4.80
C LEU A 53 12.47 -5.21 3.49
N PRO A 54 11.43 -4.36 3.46
CA PRO A 54 11.15 -3.54 2.30
C PRO A 54 12.35 -2.64 1.93
N LEU A 55 12.67 -2.62 0.63
CA LEU A 55 13.60 -1.66 0.05
C LEU A 55 12.85 -0.39 -0.36
N VAL A 56 13.36 0.77 0.02
CA VAL A 56 12.83 2.08 -0.41
C VAL A 56 13.66 2.59 -1.57
N GLU A 57 13.03 2.87 -2.70
CA GLU A 57 13.66 3.51 -3.85
C GLU A 57 12.89 4.78 -4.26
N VAL A 58 13.59 5.70 -4.91
CA VAL A 58 12.97 6.90 -5.48
C VAL A 58 12.42 6.56 -6.86
N ASN A 59 11.18 6.96 -7.15
CA ASN A 59 10.59 6.78 -8.46
C ASN A 59 11.41 7.56 -9.50
N GLY A 60 12.19 6.83 -10.30
CA GLY A 60 13.26 7.38 -11.12
C GLY A 60 12.96 7.33 -12.61
N LEU A 61 12.64 8.48 -13.20
CA LEU A 61 13.21 8.98 -14.46
C LEU A 61 12.73 10.43 -14.60
N GLN A 62 13.50 11.37 -14.06
CA GLN A 62 13.28 12.80 -14.29
C GLN A 62 13.51 13.10 -15.78
N SER A 63 12.43 13.15 -16.57
CA SER A 63 12.46 13.95 -17.79
C SER A 63 12.26 15.40 -17.37
N PRO A 64 13.20 16.33 -17.65
CA PRO A 64 13.10 17.74 -17.25
C PRO A 64 11.90 18.50 -17.86
N GLN A 65 11.01 17.80 -18.58
CA GLN A 65 9.84 18.34 -19.26
C GLN A 65 8.52 17.67 -18.81
N SER A 66 8.56 16.72 -17.88
CA SER A 66 7.34 16.07 -17.37
C SER A 66 7.17 16.38 -15.89
N VAL A 67 6.22 17.26 -15.57
CA VAL A 67 5.64 17.38 -14.22
C VAL A 67 4.70 16.19 -14.01
N SER A 68 5.22 14.97 -14.19
CA SER A 68 4.47 13.76 -13.94
C SER A 68 4.57 13.49 -12.45
N LEU A 69 3.48 13.72 -11.73
CA LEU A 69 3.31 13.18 -10.39
C LEU A 69 3.42 11.66 -10.52
N HIS A 70 4.47 11.11 -9.92
CA HIS A 70 4.73 9.68 -9.93
C HIS A 70 3.83 9.01 -8.90
N PRO A 71 3.16 7.90 -9.23
CA PRO A 71 2.40 7.16 -8.22
C PRO A 71 3.35 6.49 -7.22
N ILE A 72 2.82 6.15 -6.06
CA ILE A 72 3.49 5.25 -5.11
C ILE A 72 3.28 3.84 -5.62
N GLU A 73 4.37 3.09 -5.81
CA GLU A 73 4.31 1.74 -6.34
C GLU A 73 4.96 0.76 -5.38
N ILE A 74 4.26 -0.34 -5.11
CA ILE A 74 4.73 -1.39 -4.22
C ILE A 74 4.86 -2.66 -5.05
N PHE A 75 6.06 -3.23 -5.04
CA PHE A 75 6.40 -4.45 -5.74
C PHE A 75 6.67 -5.56 -4.73
N SER A 76 6.32 -6.79 -5.08
CA SER A 76 6.83 -8.02 -4.45
C SER A 76 7.33 -8.92 -5.56
N ASN A 77 8.54 -9.49 -5.44
CA ASN A 77 9.09 -10.39 -6.45
C ASN A 77 9.04 -9.80 -7.87
N ASN A 78 9.35 -8.50 -8.01
CA ASN A 78 9.29 -7.73 -9.26
C ASN A 78 7.89 -7.63 -9.90
N GLN A 79 6.81 -7.96 -9.17
CA GLN A 79 5.43 -7.78 -9.60
C GLN A 79 4.79 -6.62 -8.85
N LEU A 80 4.09 -5.74 -9.57
CA LEU A 80 3.37 -4.61 -8.97
C LEU A 80 2.14 -5.13 -8.20
N ILE A 81 2.19 -5.07 -6.87
CA ILE A 81 1.13 -5.57 -5.99
C ILE A 81 0.18 -4.48 -5.51
N ALA A 82 0.64 -3.22 -5.46
CA ALA A 82 -0.20 -2.06 -5.20
C ALA A 82 0.30 -0.80 -5.90
N ARG A 83 -0.63 0.06 -6.30
CA ARG A 83 -0.35 1.42 -6.79
C ARG A 83 -1.28 2.42 -6.11
N LEU A 84 -0.71 3.45 -5.50
CA LEU A 84 -1.44 4.57 -4.93
C LEU A 84 -1.23 5.80 -5.81
N SER A 85 -2.32 6.52 -6.10
CA SER A 85 -2.37 7.60 -7.08
C SER A 85 -2.12 7.12 -8.52
N GLY A 86 -2.17 8.07 -9.46
CA GLY A 86 -1.96 7.83 -10.88
C GLY A 86 -3.03 6.96 -11.55
N PRO A 87 -2.81 6.62 -12.83
CA PRO A 87 -3.76 5.85 -13.62
C PRO A 87 -3.83 4.38 -13.17
N PRO A 88 -5.00 3.71 -13.38
CA PRO A 88 -5.21 2.34 -12.98
C PRO A 88 -4.19 1.39 -13.63
N PRO A 89 -3.53 0.51 -12.85
CA PRO A 89 -2.69 -0.58 -13.35
C PRO A 89 -3.52 -1.77 -13.82
N GLN A 90 -2.88 -2.91 -14.05
CA GLN A 90 -3.55 -4.19 -14.30
C GLN A 90 -4.48 -4.57 -13.13
N THR A 91 -5.46 -5.45 -13.36
CA THR A 91 -6.47 -5.84 -12.37
C THR A 91 -5.95 -6.81 -11.31
N THR A 92 -4.71 -7.27 -11.40
CA THR A 92 -4.03 -8.07 -10.36
C THR A 92 -3.43 -7.19 -9.25
N THR A 93 -3.23 -5.90 -9.54
CA THR A 93 -2.66 -4.90 -8.63
C THR A 93 -3.76 -4.19 -7.86
N CYS A 94 -3.61 -4.03 -6.55
CA CYS A 94 -4.49 -3.18 -5.74
C CYS A 94 -4.29 -1.71 -6.13
N TRP A 95 -5.32 -1.07 -6.68
CA TRP A 95 -5.25 0.34 -7.06
C TRP A 95 -6.04 1.24 -6.13
N VAL A 96 -5.41 2.35 -5.75
CA VAL A 96 -6.01 3.40 -4.95
C VAL A 96 -5.96 4.71 -5.75
N PRO A 97 -7.09 5.18 -6.30
CA PRO A 97 -7.15 6.49 -6.94
C PRO A 97 -7.09 7.60 -5.90
N GLY A 98 -6.42 8.71 -6.21
CA GLY A 98 -6.38 9.87 -5.32
C GLY A 98 -5.13 10.71 -5.48
N ASP A 99 -5.05 11.75 -4.67
CA ASP A 99 -3.88 12.61 -4.57
C ASP A 99 -2.72 11.86 -3.89
N TYR A 100 -1.50 12.08 -4.37
CA TYR A 100 -0.33 11.38 -3.86
C TYR A 100 -0.12 11.68 -2.35
N ASP A 101 -0.18 12.95 -1.96
CA ASP A 101 0.18 13.39 -0.61
C ASP A 101 -0.86 12.93 0.41
N GLU A 102 -2.14 13.02 0.05
CA GLU A 102 -3.23 12.51 0.89
C GLU A 102 -3.14 10.99 1.07
N LEU A 103 -2.90 10.24 -0.03
CA LEU A 103 -2.83 8.79 0.04
C LEU A 103 -1.62 8.29 0.81
N TRP A 104 -0.47 8.98 0.71
CA TRP A 104 0.73 8.60 1.44
C TRP A 104 0.51 8.63 2.95
N VAL A 105 -0.07 9.73 3.45
CA VAL A 105 -0.34 9.90 4.88
C VAL A 105 -1.25 8.79 5.39
N ILE A 106 -2.37 8.54 4.71
CA ILE A 106 -3.36 7.54 5.16
C ILE A 106 -2.80 6.11 5.01
N PHE A 107 -1.96 5.86 3.99
CA PHE A 107 -1.29 4.58 3.82
C PHE A 107 -0.34 4.28 4.99
N VAL A 108 0.48 5.25 5.40
CA VAL A 108 1.37 5.12 6.56
C VAL A 108 0.56 4.81 7.82
N GLU A 109 -0.51 5.56 8.09
CA GLU A 109 -1.42 5.33 9.22
C GLU A 109 -1.98 3.90 9.21
N HIS A 110 -2.42 3.40 8.04
CA HIS A 110 -2.91 2.03 7.92
C HIS A 110 -1.86 0.96 8.19
N VAL A 111 -0.63 1.17 7.72
CA VAL A 111 0.47 0.24 7.99
C VAL A 111 0.78 0.22 9.48
N GLU A 112 0.86 1.39 10.11
CA GLU A 112 1.12 1.51 11.54
C GLU A 112 0.02 0.87 12.39
N ASP A 113 -1.25 1.19 12.12
CA ASP A 113 -2.43 0.61 12.78
C ASP A 113 -2.44 -0.92 12.70
N LEU A 114 -2.10 -1.47 11.53
CA LEU A 114 -2.06 -2.91 11.32
C LEU A 114 -0.95 -3.55 12.15
N LEU A 115 0.26 -2.98 12.13
CA LEU A 115 1.40 -3.49 12.89
C LEU A 115 1.18 -3.37 14.40
N ASP A 116 0.58 -2.28 14.88
CA ASP A 116 0.21 -2.10 16.29
C ASP A 116 -0.86 -3.09 16.75
N ALA A 117 -1.79 -3.45 15.85
CA ALA A 117 -2.74 -4.53 16.08
C ALA A 117 -2.11 -5.93 16.00
N GLY A 118 -0.81 -6.03 15.69
CA GLY A 118 -0.08 -7.28 15.58
C GLY A 118 -0.28 -8.01 14.25
N TYR A 119 -0.68 -7.30 13.18
CA TYR A 119 -0.76 -7.86 11.83
C TYR A 119 0.65 -8.04 11.21
N PRO A 120 0.93 -9.16 10.50
CA PRO A 120 0.05 -10.30 10.32
C PRO A 120 0.05 -11.16 11.59
N GLY A 121 -1.13 -11.29 12.21
CA GLY A 121 -1.27 -12.05 13.45
C GLY A 121 -1.19 -13.55 13.22
N CYS A 122 -1.42 -14.33 14.27
CA CYS A 122 -1.60 -15.78 14.12
C CYS A 122 -2.76 -16.09 13.16
N ILE A 123 -2.63 -17.18 12.41
CA ILE A 123 -3.71 -17.73 11.57
C ILE A 123 -5.00 -17.80 12.40
N GLY A 124 -6.08 -17.15 11.93
CA GLY A 124 -7.37 -17.11 12.62
C GLY A 124 -7.58 -16.00 13.66
N CYS A 125 -6.61 -15.13 13.93
CA CYS A 125 -6.77 -14.02 14.90
C CYS A 125 -7.25 -12.70 14.26
N ALA A 126 -7.18 -12.55 12.94
CA ALA A 126 -7.40 -11.27 12.28
C ALA A 126 -8.88 -10.94 11.96
N GLY A 127 -9.82 -11.80 12.39
CA GLY A 127 -11.26 -11.58 12.28
C GLY A 127 -11.84 -11.82 10.87
N PRO A 128 -13.18 -11.91 10.75
CA PRO A 128 -13.86 -12.14 9.48
C PRO A 128 -13.67 -10.93 8.55
N GLY A 129 -12.81 -11.08 7.55
CA GLY A 129 -12.38 -10.03 6.62
C GLY A 129 -10.87 -10.02 6.35
N ALA A 130 -10.09 -10.73 7.19
CA ALA A 130 -8.65 -10.85 7.02
C ALA A 130 -8.20 -11.93 6.02
N GLU A 131 -9.09 -12.71 5.44
CA GLU A 131 -8.71 -13.92 4.68
C GLU A 131 -9.43 -14.09 3.34
N GLY A 132 -10.07 -13.03 2.83
CA GLY A 132 -10.68 -13.05 1.49
C GLY A 132 -9.70 -12.73 0.38
N GLU A 133 -9.85 -13.36 -0.79
CA GLU A 133 -9.18 -12.92 -2.01
C GLU A 133 -9.64 -11.50 -2.39
N TRP A 134 -8.69 -10.66 -2.76
CA TRP A 134 -8.98 -9.28 -3.18
C TRP A 134 -9.60 -9.26 -4.58
N ASP A 135 -10.82 -8.75 -4.69
CA ASP A 135 -11.49 -8.51 -5.97
C ASP A 135 -11.31 -7.04 -6.40
N GLU A 136 -10.23 -6.80 -7.14
CA GLU A 136 -9.89 -5.49 -7.67
C GLU A 136 -10.95 -4.95 -8.64
N ILE A 137 -11.60 -5.82 -9.43
CA ILE A 137 -12.58 -5.39 -10.43
C ILE A 137 -13.80 -4.83 -9.71
N SER A 138 -14.37 -5.61 -8.79
CA SER A 138 -15.51 -5.18 -7.97
C SER A 138 -15.19 -3.94 -7.16
N GLN A 139 -13.94 -3.78 -6.71
CA GLN A 139 -13.53 -2.60 -5.98
C GLN A 139 -13.45 -1.35 -6.87
N ARG A 140 -12.88 -1.47 -8.08
CA ARG A 140 -12.81 -0.36 -9.04
C ARG A 140 -14.18 0.15 -9.46
N GLU A 141 -15.16 -0.74 -9.61
CA GLU A 141 -16.54 -0.36 -9.94
C GLU A 141 -17.15 0.59 -8.90
N LYS A 142 -16.78 0.44 -7.61
CA LYS A 142 -17.26 1.33 -6.54
C LYS A 142 -16.70 2.75 -6.64
N PHE A 143 -15.55 2.95 -7.29
CA PHE A 143 -15.03 4.30 -7.55
C PHE A 143 -15.80 5.02 -8.66
N ILE A 144 -16.35 4.27 -9.62
CA ILE A 144 -17.13 4.82 -10.75
C ILE A 144 -18.52 5.27 -10.28
N GLN A 145 -19.07 4.59 -9.27
CA GLN A 145 -20.43 4.85 -8.79
C GLN A 145 -20.56 6.11 -7.91
N GLY A 146 -19.45 6.79 -7.60
CA GLY A 146 -19.43 7.95 -6.71
C GLY A 146 -19.80 7.60 -5.26
N PRO A 147 -19.50 8.48 -4.29
CA PRO A 147 -20.08 8.36 -2.94
C PRO A 147 -21.61 8.59 -2.94
#